data_AF-A0A3D8GY88-F1
#
_entry.id   AF-A0A3D8GY88-F1
#
_cell.length_a   1.000
_cell.length_b   1.000
_cell.length_c   1.000
_cell.angle_alpha   90.00
_cell.angle_beta   90.00
_cell.angle_gamma   90.00
#
_symmetry.space_group_name_H-M   'P 1'
#
loop_
_entity.id
_entity.type
_entity.pdbx_description
1 polymer ?
#
loop_
_entity_poly.entity_id
_entity_poly.type
_entity_poly.pdbx_seq_one_letter_code
_entity_poly.pdbx_strand_id
1 'polypeptide(L)'
;MIMEEKRMTKHKFGGPWTRLKLAILQDYLGFFTRALSKTPFKLHYADAFAGTGKQSFENESDQGAFFEHEDMEGSARIALNIEPPFDGYHFNDLSKKHYEALKELLTEYPDKQPVTTITNLDANDFVKRFCSSLRSNDRAILFIDPYNTELNWKTLTYVARSNRIDLWLLFPISALMRMTPTDSERLDPTWVNTINRLLGTDKWLDALYKPKPEPINGWMHSTNRSRNR
;
A
#
# COMPACT_ATOMS: atom_id res chain seq x y z
N MET A 1 43.46 -30.89 10.18
CA MET A 1 42.12 -31.49 10.06
C MET A 1 41.51 -31.37 11.45
N ILE A 2 40.65 -30.39 11.74
CA ILE A 2 39.22 -30.38 11.42
C ILE A 2 38.78 -28.93 11.18
N MET A 3 38.03 -28.73 10.09
CA MET A 3 37.31 -27.49 9.78
C MET A 3 35.95 -27.57 10.48
N GLU A 4 35.69 -26.71 11.47
CA GLU A 4 34.36 -26.59 12.08
C GLU A 4 33.58 -25.44 11.41
N GLU A 5 32.72 -25.87 10.49
CA GLU A 5 31.46 -25.29 10.01
C GLU A 5 31.09 -23.84 10.39
N LYS A 6 31.16 -22.95 9.40
CA LYS A 6 30.44 -21.67 9.36
C LYS A 6 28.92 -21.93 9.42
N ARG A 7 28.27 -21.63 10.54
CA ARG A 7 26.80 -21.54 10.60
C ARG A 7 26.32 -20.29 9.85
N MET A 8 25.63 -20.55 8.74
CA MET A 8 25.00 -19.56 7.89
C MET A 8 23.72 -18.96 8.48
N THR A 9 23.62 -17.63 8.27
CA THR A 9 22.43 -16.86 7.87
C THR A 9 21.18 -16.84 8.77
N LYS A 10 21.05 -15.75 9.53
CA LYS A 10 19.74 -15.16 9.88
C LYS A 10 19.13 -14.55 8.61
N HIS A 11 18.11 -15.17 8.05
CA HIS A 11 17.26 -14.55 7.04
C HIS A 11 16.41 -13.45 7.69
N LYS A 12 16.73 -12.17 7.41
CA LYS A 12 15.86 -11.03 7.73
C LYS A 12 14.84 -10.85 6.59
N PHE A 13 13.60 -11.28 6.83
CA PHE A 13 12.46 -11.08 5.92
C PHE A 13 11.89 -9.67 6.14
N GLY A 14 12.32 -8.68 5.34
CA GLY A 14 11.81 -7.31 5.37
C GLY A 14 12.38 -6.43 4.25
N GLY A 15 13.69 -6.49 4.04
CA GLY A 15 14.39 -5.73 2.99
C GLY A 15 14.08 -6.09 1.53
N PRO A 16 13.88 -7.38 1.15
CA PRO A 16 13.68 -7.74 -0.26
C PRO A 16 12.37 -7.22 -0.86
N TRP A 17 11.29 -7.20 -0.08
CA TRP A 17 9.96 -6.82 -0.57
C TRP A 17 9.83 -5.32 -0.77
N THR A 18 10.33 -4.50 0.16
CA THR A 18 10.28 -3.04 0.04
C THR A 18 11.14 -2.54 -1.13
N ARG A 19 12.35 -3.09 -1.32
CA ARG A 19 13.17 -2.79 -2.50
C ARG A 19 12.48 -3.18 -3.80
N LEU A 20 11.85 -4.35 -3.84
CA LEU A 20 11.09 -4.78 -5.02
C LEU A 20 9.93 -3.84 -5.33
N LYS A 21 9.16 -3.44 -4.31
CA LYS A 21 8.06 -2.49 -4.46
C LYS A 21 8.53 -1.16 -5.06
N LEU A 22 9.59 -0.57 -4.49
CA LEU A 22 10.10 0.73 -4.95
C LEU A 22 10.74 0.65 -6.34
N ALA A 23 11.43 -0.45 -6.65
CA ALA A 23 11.93 -0.70 -8.01
C ALA A 23 10.79 -0.83 -9.03
N ILE A 24 9.74 -1.59 -8.70
CA ILE A 24 8.56 -1.73 -9.56
C ILE A 24 7.88 -0.37 -9.75
N LEU A 25 7.74 0.43 -8.69
CA LEU A 25 7.20 1.78 -8.78
C LEU A 25 8.04 2.61 -9.75
N GLN A 26 9.36 2.69 -9.56
CA GLN A 26 10.28 3.43 -10.42
C GLN A 26 10.15 3.01 -11.90
N ASP A 27 10.14 1.71 -12.17
CA ASP A 27 10.00 1.16 -13.53
C ASP A 27 8.66 1.57 -14.15
N TYR A 28 7.56 1.48 -13.39
CA TYR A 28 6.24 1.86 -13.87
C TYR A 28 6.11 3.36 -14.11
N LEU A 29 6.60 4.20 -13.19
CA LEU A 29 6.59 5.66 -13.36
C LEU A 29 7.35 6.04 -14.63
N GLY A 30 8.53 5.48 -14.84
CA GLY A 30 9.32 5.71 -16.03
C GLY A 30 8.63 5.19 -17.31
N PHE A 31 8.01 4.02 -17.25
CA PHE A 31 7.22 3.51 -18.39
C PHE A 31 6.07 4.46 -18.74
N PHE A 32 5.32 4.92 -17.74
CA PHE A 32 4.17 5.80 -17.92
C PHE A 32 4.55 7.13 -18.57
N THR A 33 5.58 7.80 -18.06
CA THR A 33 6.03 9.09 -18.62
C THR A 33 6.58 8.92 -20.03
N ARG A 34 7.35 7.85 -20.29
CA ARG A 34 7.86 7.54 -21.64
C ARG A 34 6.73 7.24 -22.63
N ALA A 35 5.78 6.39 -22.25
CA ALA A 35 4.67 5.99 -23.12
C ALA A 35 3.79 7.18 -23.51
N LEU A 36 3.58 8.13 -22.59
CA LEU A 36 2.74 9.29 -22.82
C LEU A 36 3.50 10.55 -23.29
N SER A 37 4.83 10.49 -23.39
CA SER A 37 5.70 11.64 -23.74
C SER A 37 5.36 12.35 -25.06
N LYS A 38 4.74 11.64 -26.02
CA LYS A 38 4.34 12.19 -27.33
C LYS A 38 2.84 12.51 -27.42
N THR A 39 2.13 12.44 -26.30
CA THR A 39 0.70 12.76 -26.20
C THR A 39 0.54 14.21 -25.73
N PRO A 40 -0.62 14.86 -25.93
CA PRO A 40 -0.85 16.21 -25.42
C PRO A 40 -1.12 16.22 -23.91
N PHE A 41 -1.13 15.07 -23.22
CA PHE A 41 -1.51 14.99 -21.82
C PHE A 41 -0.50 15.67 -20.90
N LYS A 42 -1.00 16.25 -19.81
CA LYS A 42 -0.17 16.67 -18.67
C LYS A 42 -0.10 15.54 -17.66
N LEU A 43 1.10 15.14 -17.30
CA LEU A 43 1.35 13.99 -16.45
C LEU A 43 1.58 14.45 -15.02
N HIS A 44 0.87 13.83 -14.08
CA HIS A 44 1.00 14.13 -12.67
C HIS A 44 1.39 12.90 -11.86
N TYR A 45 2.24 13.10 -10.85
CA TYR A 45 2.46 12.12 -9.79
C TYR A 45 1.83 12.64 -8.50
N ALA A 46 1.06 11.80 -7.83
CA ALA A 46 0.49 12.10 -6.52
C ALA A 46 0.79 10.98 -5.53
N ASP A 47 1.12 11.36 -4.30
CA ASP A 47 1.37 10.44 -3.20
C ASP A 47 0.62 10.90 -1.96
N ALA A 48 -0.35 10.09 -1.53
CA ALA A 48 -1.21 10.42 -0.41
C ALA A 48 -0.54 10.21 0.96
N PHE A 49 0.54 9.43 1.01
CA PHE A 49 1.28 9.00 2.21
C PHE A 49 2.79 9.08 1.94
N ALA A 50 3.26 10.26 1.53
CA ALA A 50 4.60 10.43 0.99
C ALA A 50 5.75 10.21 2.01
N GLY A 51 5.45 10.23 3.31
CA GLY A 51 6.43 10.03 4.36
C GLY A 51 7.47 11.15 4.40
N THR A 52 8.61 10.87 5.01
CA THR A 52 9.68 11.87 5.17
C THR A 52 10.51 12.12 3.91
N GLY A 53 10.41 11.30 2.86
CA GLY A 53 11.31 11.34 1.69
C GLY A 53 12.81 11.02 1.99
N LYS A 54 13.20 10.98 3.28
CA LYS A 54 14.45 10.49 3.89
C LYS A 54 14.10 9.86 5.24
N GLN A 55 14.31 8.56 5.44
CA GLN A 55 13.94 7.91 6.70
C GLN A 55 14.96 8.23 7.81
N SER A 56 14.51 8.71 8.97
CA SER A 56 15.33 8.83 10.18
C SER A 56 15.05 7.64 11.10
N PHE A 57 16.12 6.94 11.47
CA PHE A 57 16.10 5.79 12.37
C PHE A 57 15.89 6.25 13.81
N GLU A 58 14.79 5.84 14.43
CA GLU A 58 14.73 5.71 15.88
C GLU A 58 14.06 4.39 16.21
N ASN A 59 14.76 3.62 17.04
CA ASN A 59 14.48 2.24 17.37
C ASN A 59 13.09 2.09 17.98
N GLU A 60 12.33 1.07 17.57
CA GLU A 60 11.58 0.29 18.57
C GLU A 60 11.36 -1.15 18.11
N SER A 61 11.69 -2.03 19.05
CA SER A 61 11.59 -3.47 18.97
C SER A 61 10.13 -3.89 18.95
N ASP A 62 9.58 -4.21 17.78
CA ASP A 62 8.59 -5.27 17.71
C ASP A 62 8.46 -5.83 16.29
N GLN A 63 8.08 -7.09 16.21
CA GLN A 63 8.09 -7.91 15.00
C GLN A 63 7.09 -7.47 13.90
N GLY A 64 6.52 -6.27 14.02
CA GLY A 64 5.76 -5.55 12.99
C GLY A 64 6.55 -4.46 12.24
N ALA A 65 7.74 -4.06 12.73
CA ALA A 65 8.58 -3.00 12.18
C ALA A 65 9.53 -3.45 11.05
N PHE A 66 9.32 -4.65 10.48
CA PHE A 66 10.18 -5.19 9.42
C PHE A 66 10.10 -4.40 8.10
N PHE A 67 9.18 -3.45 7.98
CA PHE A 67 9.00 -2.60 6.80
C PHE A 67 9.70 -1.23 6.88
N GLU A 68 10.26 -0.84 8.04
CA GLU A 68 10.60 0.57 8.31
C GLU A 68 12.11 0.89 8.37
N HIS A 69 13.00 -0.05 8.06
CA HIS A 69 14.42 0.08 8.44
C HIS A 69 15.44 0.02 7.30
N GLU A 70 15.05 0.08 6.02
CA GLU A 70 16.00 -0.01 4.90
C GLU A 70 15.70 0.96 3.73
N ASP A 71 15.03 2.10 3.97
CA ASP A 71 14.52 2.98 2.89
C ASP A 71 15.40 4.22 2.67
N MET A 72 16.41 4.12 1.81
CA MET A 72 17.25 5.28 1.42
C MET A 72 16.66 6.16 0.32
N GLU A 73 15.57 5.76 -0.36
CA GLU A 73 14.96 6.56 -1.44
C GLU A 73 13.42 6.42 -1.42
N GLY A 74 12.71 7.27 -0.67
CA GLY A 74 11.24 7.22 -0.61
C GLY A 74 10.56 7.45 -1.97
N SER A 75 9.27 7.07 -2.08
CA SER A 75 8.45 7.23 -3.30
C SER A 75 8.48 8.63 -3.90
N ALA A 76 8.49 9.67 -3.06
CA ALA A 76 8.60 11.06 -3.49
C ALA A 76 9.92 11.35 -4.23
N ARG A 77 11.06 10.88 -3.70
CA ARG A 77 12.38 11.06 -4.33
C ARG A 77 12.46 10.28 -5.64
N ILE A 78 11.94 9.05 -5.66
CA ILE A 78 11.87 8.24 -6.87
C ILE A 78 11.11 9.01 -7.96
N ALA A 79 9.92 9.51 -7.66
CA ALA A 79 9.12 10.26 -8.62
C ALA A 79 9.84 11.53 -9.12
N LEU A 80 10.50 12.28 -8.23
CA LEU A 80 11.30 13.46 -8.59
C LEU A 80 12.53 13.13 -9.46
N ASN A 81 12.99 11.88 -9.49
CA ASN A 81 14.14 11.45 -10.31
C ASN A 81 13.71 10.77 -11.64
N ILE A 82 12.42 10.65 -11.93
CA ILE A 82 11.94 10.02 -13.17
C ILE A 82 12.21 10.91 -14.38
N GLU A 83 12.71 10.29 -15.45
CA GLU A 83 12.94 10.91 -16.75
C GLU A 83 12.27 10.09 -17.88
N PRO A 84 11.48 10.71 -18.77
CA PRO A 84 11.06 12.12 -18.78
C PRO A 84 10.23 12.50 -17.54
N PRO A 85 10.26 13.76 -17.07
CA PRO A 85 9.65 14.16 -15.82
C PRO A 85 8.12 14.26 -15.93
N PHE A 86 7.45 14.24 -14.78
CA PHE A 86 6.06 14.66 -14.68
C PHE A 86 5.94 16.19 -14.79
N ASP A 87 4.79 16.65 -15.28
CA ASP A 87 4.41 18.07 -15.36
C ASP A 87 3.95 18.64 -14.01
N GLY A 88 3.61 17.79 -13.04
CA GLY A 88 3.35 18.23 -11.67
C GLY A 88 3.39 17.12 -10.63
N TYR A 89 3.78 17.50 -9.41
CA TYR A 89 3.95 16.59 -8.28
C TYR A 89 3.05 17.01 -7.12
N HIS A 90 2.43 16.05 -6.45
CA HIS A 90 1.49 16.30 -5.36
C HIS A 90 1.81 15.36 -4.19
N PHE A 91 2.50 15.87 -3.17
CA PHE A 91 2.88 15.08 -2.00
C PHE A 91 2.03 15.45 -0.80
N ASN A 92 1.55 14.44 -0.06
CA ASN A 92 0.79 14.62 1.16
C ASN A 92 1.28 13.72 2.28
N ASP A 93 1.25 14.23 3.51
CA ASP A 93 1.39 13.41 4.71
C ASP A 93 0.65 14.06 5.88
N LEU A 94 0.00 13.28 6.73
CA LEU A 94 -0.72 13.78 7.91
C LEU A 94 0.23 14.24 9.02
N SER A 95 1.43 13.64 9.10
CA SER A 95 2.46 14.00 10.05
C SER A 95 3.12 15.33 9.66
N LYS A 96 3.06 16.32 10.56
CA LYS A 96 3.75 17.59 10.37
C LYS A 96 5.26 17.40 10.19
N LYS A 97 5.87 16.42 10.86
CA LYS A 97 7.30 16.08 10.71
C LYS A 97 7.62 15.68 9.27
N HIS A 98 6.79 14.82 8.68
CA HIS A 98 6.96 14.34 7.30
C HIS A 98 6.72 15.45 6.29
N TYR A 99 5.67 16.25 6.51
CA TYR A 99 5.37 17.43 5.72
C TYR A 99 6.55 18.41 5.64
N GLU A 100 7.21 18.73 6.77
CA GLU A 100 8.40 19.58 6.76
C GLU A 100 9.59 18.92 6.05
N ALA A 101 9.79 17.61 6.26
CA ALA A 101 10.85 16.86 5.58
C ALA A 101 10.66 16.81 4.05
N LEU A 102 9.42 16.73 3.55
CA LEU A 102 9.12 16.82 2.12
C LEU A 102 9.47 18.20 1.54
N LYS A 103 9.24 19.28 2.30
CA LYS A 103 9.68 20.61 1.86
C LYS A 103 11.20 20.71 1.81
N GLU A 104 11.89 20.16 2.80
CA GLU A 104 13.34 20.11 2.82
C GLU A 104 13.90 19.29 1.65
N LEU A 105 13.32 18.12 1.38
CA LEU A 105 13.65 17.31 0.19
C LEU A 105 13.52 18.14 -1.09
N LEU A 106 12.45 18.91 -1.23
CA LEU A 106 12.19 19.70 -2.43
C LEU A 106 13.21 20.83 -2.65
N THR A 107 13.96 21.23 -1.63
CA THR A 107 15.09 22.18 -1.78
C THR A 107 16.22 21.62 -2.65
N GLU A 108 16.34 20.30 -2.75
CA GLU A 108 17.30 19.62 -3.62
C GLU A 108 16.87 19.63 -5.10
N TYR A 109 15.61 19.99 -5.39
CA TYR A 109 15.01 19.97 -6.73
C TYR A 109 14.41 21.33 -7.12
N PRO A 110 15.23 22.40 -7.24
CA PRO A 110 14.75 23.77 -7.49
C PRO A 110 13.91 23.89 -8.77
N ASP A 111 14.25 23.15 -9.83
CA ASP A 111 13.50 23.17 -11.10
C ASP A 111 12.10 22.53 -10.99
N LYS A 112 11.89 21.67 -9.99
CA LYS A 112 10.61 20.97 -9.76
C LYS A 112 9.75 21.67 -8.71
N GLN A 113 10.31 22.59 -7.92
CA GLN A 113 9.56 23.38 -6.93
C GLN A 113 8.32 24.07 -7.50
N PRO A 114 8.39 24.78 -8.66
CA PRO A 114 7.24 25.54 -9.16
C PRO A 114 6.05 24.67 -9.57
N VAL A 115 6.29 23.38 -9.82
CA VAL A 115 5.29 22.40 -10.26
C VAL A 115 4.94 21.38 -9.18
N THR A 116 5.43 21.57 -7.95
CA THR A 116 5.20 20.66 -6.82
C THR A 116 4.29 21.31 -5.78
N THR A 117 3.25 20.58 -5.37
CA THR A 117 2.39 20.93 -4.23
C THR A 117 2.63 19.95 -3.09
N ILE A 118 2.85 20.47 -1.89
CA ILE A 118 2.99 19.67 -0.67
C ILE A 118 1.85 20.05 0.30
N THR A 119 1.14 19.07 0.83
CA THR A 119 0.05 19.29 1.78
C THR A 119 0.21 18.49 3.07
N ASN A 120 -0.38 19.01 4.16
CA ASN A 120 -0.50 18.31 5.43
C ASN A 120 -1.98 18.06 5.74
N LEU A 121 -2.57 17.05 5.09
CA LEU A 121 -4.00 16.72 5.16
C LEU A 121 -4.19 15.24 5.48
N ASP A 122 -5.40 14.89 5.95
CA ASP A 122 -5.87 13.50 5.88
C ASP A 122 -5.84 13.01 4.43
N ALA A 123 -5.33 11.79 4.23
CA ALA A 123 -5.14 11.23 2.90
C ALA A 123 -6.45 11.12 2.10
N ASN A 124 -7.58 10.83 2.75
CA ASN A 124 -8.88 10.74 2.08
C ASN A 124 -9.34 12.11 1.57
N ASP A 125 -9.06 13.17 2.33
CA ASP A 125 -9.32 14.55 1.92
C ASP A 125 -8.37 15.02 0.83
N PHE A 126 -7.08 14.69 0.93
CA PHE A 126 -6.10 14.95 -0.12
C PHE A 126 -6.52 14.33 -1.45
N VAL A 127 -6.81 13.01 -1.47
CA VAL A 127 -7.18 12.30 -2.71
C VAL A 127 -8.45 12.89 -3.31
N LYS A 128 -9.46 13.23 -2.50
CA LYS A 128 -10.67 13.88 -2.98
C LYS A 128 -10.38 15.22 -3.66
N ARG A 129 -9.53 16.06 -3.05
CA ARG A 129 -9.13 17.37 -3.60
C ARG A 129 -8.30 17.22 -4.87
N PHE A 130 -7.34 16.30 -4.86
CA PHE A 130 -6.50 15.98 -6.02
C PHE A 130 -7.33 15.51 -7.22
N CYS A 131 -8.23 14.55 -7.02
CA CYS A 131 -9.11 14.08 -8.10
C CYS A 131 -9.97 15.20 -8.69
N SER A 132 -10.35 16.19 -7.87
CA SER A 132 -11.18 17.32 -8.27
C SER A 132 -10.39 18.43 -8.99
N SER A 133 -9.07 18.50 -8.81
CA SER A 133 -8.22 19.51 -9.47
C SER A 133 -7.80 19.10 -10.89
N LEU A 134 -7.83 17.80 -11.20
CA LEU A 134 -7.45 17.27 -12.51
C LEU A 134 -8.42 17.71 -13.62
N ARG A 135 -7.84 18.16 -14.73
CA ARG A 135 -8.54 18.55 -15.95
C ARG A 135 -8.68 17.37 -16.91
N SER A 136 -9.49 17.54 -17.96
CA SER A 136 -9.72 16.50 -18.98
C SER A 136 -8.45 15.97 -19.65
N ASN A 137 -7.46 16.85 -19.83
CA ASN A 137 -6.19 16.54 -20.48
C ASN A 137 -5.09 16.11 -19.50
N ASP A 138 -5.42 15.93 -18.22
CA ASP A 138 -4.46 15.48 -17.22
C ASP A 138 -4.53 13.95 -17.12
N ARG A 139 -3.38 13.32 -16.92
CA ARG A 139 -3.24 11.90 -16.56
C ARG A 139 -2.33 11.80 -15.36
N ALA A 140 -2.66 10.93 -14.43
CA ALA A 140 -1.91 10.85 -13.20
C ALA A 140 -1.65 9.42 -12.75
N ILE A 141 -0.55 9.25 -12.03
CA ILE A 141 -0.36 8.10 -11.15
C ILE A 141 -0.63 8.58 -9.73
N LEU A 142 -1.47 7.85 -9.00
CA LEU A 142 -1.75 8.09 -7.59
C LEU A 142 -1.24 6.90 -6.77
N PHE A 143 -0.28 7.16 -5.90
CA PHE A 143 0.23 6.20 -4.93
C PHE A 143 -0.52 6.35 -3.59
N ILE A 144 -1.05 5.24 -3.10
CA ILE A 144 -1.76 5.14 -1.81
C ILE A 144 -1.14 3.99 -1.02
N ASP A 145 -0.46 4.33 0.06
CA ASP A 145 0.23 3.40 0.94
C ASP A 145 -0.12 3.68 2.40
N PRO A 146 -1.32 3.25 2.86
CA PRO A 146 -1.74 3.49 4.22
C PRO A 146 -0.94 2.59 5.16
N TYR A 147 -0.56 3.14 6.32
CA TYR A 147 0.13 2.36 7.34
C TYR A 147 -0.79 1.27 7.93
N ASN A 148 -2.07 1.61 8.07
CA ASN A 148 -3.08 0.70 8.60
C ASN A 148 -4.40 0.83 7.82
N THR A 149 -5.53 0.93 8.51
CA THR A 149 -6.87 0.95 7.92
C THR A 149 -7.38 2.36 7.63
N GLU A 150 -6.49 3.34 7.43
CA GLU A 150 -6.85 4.76 7.34
C GLU A 150 -7.62 5.10 6.05
N LEU A 151 -7.46 4.27 5.02
CA LEU A 151 -8.15 4.43 3.75
C LEU A 151 -9.66 4.13 3.87
N ASN A 152 -10.47 5.02 3.32
CA ASN A 152 -11.91 4.82 3.15
C ASN A 152 -12.22 4.36 1.72
N TRP A 153 -13.09 3.36 1.54
CA TRP A 153 -13.54 2.94 0.21
C TRP A 153 -14.12 4.10 -0.61
N LYS A 154 -14.84 5.02 0.05
CA LYS A 154 -15.37 6.23 -0.59
C LYS A 154 -14.29 7.04 -1.30
N THR A 155 -13.05 7.04 -0.81
CA THR A 155 -11.91 7.71 -1.42
C THR A 155 -11.61 7.16 -2.81
N LEU A 156 -11.66 5.83 -2.97
CA LEU A 156 -11.46 5.15 -4.24
C LEU A 156 -12.55 5.48 -5.26
N THR A 157 -13.76 5.82 -4.82
CA THR A 157 -14.84 6.24 -5.72
C THR A 157 -14.54 7.58 -6.41
N TYR A 158 -13.79 8.49 -5.77
CA TYR A 158 -13.34 9.74 -6.41
C TYR A 158 -12.30 9.45 -7.49
N VAL A 159 -11.37 8.53 -7.20
CA VAL A 159 -10.35 8.08 -8.15
C VAL A 159 -11.01 7.45 -9.38
N ALA A 160 -11.92 6.49 -9.17
CA ALA A 160 -12.63 5.82 -10.26
C ALA A 160 -13.44 6.80 -11.13
N ARG A 161 -14.15 7.75 -10.51
CA ARG A 161 -14.93 8.77 -11.24
C ARG A 161 -14.07 9.74 -12.05
N SER A 162 -12.80 9.90 -11.70
CA SER A 162 -11.90 10.79 -12.42
C SER A 162 -11.65 10.32 -13.85
N ASN A 163 -11.63 8.99 -14.09
CA ASN A 163 -11.21 8.35 -15.35
C ASN A 163 -9.84 8.84 -15.88
N ARG A 164 -8.96 9.33 -15.00
CA ARG A 164 -7.67 9.97 -15.36
C ARG A 164 -6.46 9.39 -14.63
N ILE A 165 -6.71 8.53 -13.65
CA ILE A 165 -5.72 8.12 -12.66
C ILE A 165 -5.45 6.63 -12.78
N ASP A 166 -4.17 6.28 -12.90
CA ASP A 166 -3.66 4.94 -12.61
C ASP A 166 -3.38 4.85 -11.11
N LEU A 167 -4.17 4.03 -10.41
CA LEU A 167 -4.05 3.87 -8.96
C LEU A 167 -3.06 2.76 -8.61
N TRP A 168 -2.07 3.10 -7.79
CA TRP A 168 -1.17 2.17 -7.12
C TRP A 168 -1.51 2.13 -5.63
N LEU A 169 -2.18 1.07 -5.21
CA LEU A 169 -2.64 0.89 -3.82
C LEU A 169 -1.89 -0.27 -3.16
N LEU A 170 -1.09 0.02 -2.13
CA LEU A 170 -0.58 -1.03 -1.25
C LEU A 170 -1.66 -1.38 -0.23
N PHE A 171 -2.43 -2.42 -0.55
CA PHE A 171 -3.58 -2.78 0.26
C PHE A 171 -3.12 -3.41 1.61
N PRO A 172 -3.65 -2.94 2.77
CA PRO A 172 -3.15 -3.33 4.10
C PRO A 172 -3.68 -4.71 4.55
N ILE A 173 -3.35 -5.77 3.79
CA ILE A 173 -3.81 -7.14 4.04
C ILE A 173 -3.40 -7.62 5.44
N SER A 174 -2.19 -7.30 5.90
CA SER A 174 -1.71 -7.73 7.21
C SER A 174 -2.56 -7.18 8.35
N ALA A 175 -3.02 -5.93 8.25
CA ALA A 175 -3.95 -5.34 9.19
C ALA A 175 -5.32 -6.02 9.13
N LEU A 176 -5.83 -6.28 7.91
CA LEU A 176 -7.08 -7.00 7.72
C LEU A 176 -7.04 -8.37 8.41
N MET A 177 -5.98 -9.15 8.20
CA MET A 177 -5.82 -10.48 8.80
C MET A 177 -5.82 -10.46 10.33
N ARG A 178 -5.28 -9.41 10.97
CA ARG A 178 -5.30 -9.27 12.44
C ARG A 178 -6.70 -8.98 12.99
N MET A 179 -7.58 -8.39 12.18
CA MET A 179 -8.95 -8.04 12.54
C MET A 179 -9.98 -9.12 12.15
N THR A 180 -9.55 -10.19 11.50
CA THR A 180 -10.40 -11.32 11.07
C THR A 180 -9.96 -12.60 11.79
N PRO A 181 -10.37 -12.82 13.06
CA PRO A 181 -10.05 -14.05 13.78
C PRO A 181 -10.64 -15.27 13.06
N THR A 182 -10.08 -16.46 13.23
CA THR A 182 -10.61 -17.69 12.59
C THR A 182 -12.04 -18.03 13.04
N ASP A 183 -12.38 -17.67 14.28
CA ASP A 183 -13.70 -17.87 14.87
C ASP A 183 -14.51 -16.57 14.80
N SER A 184 -15.61 -16.60 14.05
CA SER A 184 -16.49 -15.45 13.86
C SER A 184 -17.15 -14.96 15.14
N GLU A 185 -17.32 -15.81 16.16
CA GLU A 185 -17.90 -15.40 17.44
C GLU A 185 -17.00 -14.40 18.19
N ARG A 186 -15.72 -14.33 17.82
CA ARG A 186 -14.72 -13.43 18.40
C ARG A 186 -14.59 -12.11 17.64
N LEU A 187 -15.46 -11.85 16.65
CA LEU A 187 -15.43 -10.61 15.89
C LEU A 187 -15.86 -9.42 16.76
N ASP A 188 -14.95 -8.45 16.89
CA ASP A 188 -15.26 -7.16 17.49
C ASP A 188 -16.10 -6.30 16.52
N PRO A 189 -17.26 -5.77 16.95
CA PRO A 189 -18.08 -4.88 16.12
C PRO A 189 -17.32 -3.65 15.58
N THR A 190 -16.33 -3.14 16.30
CA THR A 190 -15.48 -2.02 15.87
C THR A 190 -14.58 -2.41 14.69
N TRP A 191 -14.09 -3.66 14.68
CA TRP A 191 -13.33 -4.21 13.55
C TRP A 191 -14.23 -4.42 12.35
N VAL A 192 -15.45 -4.93 12.55
CA VAL A 192 -16.43 -5.06 11.46
C VAL A 192 -16.68 -3.72 10.78
N ASN A 193 -16.93 -2.67 11.56
CA ASN A 193 -17.12 -1.31 11.02
C ASN A 193 -15.88 -0.79 10.28
N THR A 194 -14.69 -1.06 10.81
CA THR A 194 -13.41 -0.67 10.19
C THR A 194 -13.20 -1.36 8.85
N ILE A 195 -13.45 -2.67 8.77
CA ILE A 195 -13.31 -3.45 7.55
C ILE A 195 -14.38 -3.05 6.53
N ASN A 196 -15.63 -2.84 6.96
CA ASN A 196 -16.70 -2.35 6.09
C ASN A 196 -16.35 -0.98 5.48
N ARG A 197 -15.73 -0.09 6.26
CA ARG A 197 -15.27 1.22 5.77
C ARG A 197 -14.12 1.09 4.77
N LEU A 198 -13.17 0.18 5.01
CA LEU A 198 -12.01 -0.07 4.15
C LEU A 198 -12.40 -0.74 2.83
N LEU A 199 -13.23 -1.79 2.88
CA LEU A 199 -13.67 -2.59 1.74
C LEU A 199 -14.91 -2.02 1.03
N GLY A 200 -15.66 -1.14 1.69
CA GLY A 200 -16.90 -0.57 1.16
C GLY A 200 -18.09 -1.52 1.16
N THR A 201 -17.98 -2.66 1.82
CA THR A 201 -19.02 -3.71 1.87
C THR A 201 -18.82 -4.59 3.08
N ASP A 202 -19.88 -5.28 3.50
CA ASP A 202 -19.94 -6.32 4.53
C ASP A 202 -19.80 -7.75 3.97
N LYS A 203 -19.84 -7.93 2.64
CA LYS A 203 -19.76 -9.24 1.96
C LYS A 203 -18.53 -10.08 2.31
N TRP A 204 -17.48 -9.46 2.85
CA TRP A 204 -16.29 -10.16 3.31
C TRP A 204 -16.58 -11.10 4.49
N LEU A 205 -17.62 -10.81 5.31
CA LEU A 205 -18.05 -11.67 6.40
C LEU A 205 -18.44 -13.05 5.85
N ASP A 206 -19.36 -13.06 4.88
CA ASP A 206 -19.77 -14.30 4.24
C ASP A 206 -18.60 -14.96 3.50
N ALA A 207 -17.75 -14.18 2.82
CA ALA A 207 -16.63 -14.73 2.07
C ALA A 207 -15.59 -15.44 2.95
N LEU A 208 -15.36 -14.96 4.18
CA LEU A 208 -14.38 -15.53 5.11
C LEU A 208 -14.95 -16.59 6.04
N TYR A 209 -16.20 -16.42 6.50
CA TYR A 209 -16.78 -17.26 7.55
C TYR A 209 -17.84 -18.24 7.06
N LYS A 210 -18.08 -18.34 5.75
CA LYS A 210 -18.99 -19.37 5.22
C LYS A 210 -18.58 -20.75 5.75
N PRO A 211 -19.51 -21.49 6.39
CA PRO A 211 -19.21 -22.83 6.86
C PRO A 211 -18.65 -23.68 5.73
N LYS A 212 -17.50 -24.33 5.96
CA LYS A 212 -17.03 -25.34 5.02
C LYS A 212 -18.12 -26.42 4.93
N PRO A 213 -18.52 -26.86 3.72
CA PRO A 213 -19.44 -27.97 3.61
C PRO A 213 -18.89 -29.14 4.40
N GLU A 214 -19.75 -29.80 5.18
CA GLU A 214 -19.33 -30.96 5.95
C GLU A 214 -18.67 -31.97 5.01
N PRO A 215 -17.51 -32.56 5.39
CA PRO A 215 -16.97 -33.66 4.64
C PRO A 215 -18.05 -34.75 4.54
N ILE A 216 -18.33 -35.20 3.32
CA ILE A 216 -19.26 -36.30 3.08
C ILE A 216 -18.67 -37.54 3.77
N ASN A 217 -19.05 -37.78 5.03
CA ASN A 217 -18.72 -39.00 5.75
C ASN A 217 -19.60 -40.15 5.22
N GLY A 218 -19.34 -40.55 3.96
CA GLY A 218 -20.06 -41.61 3.26
C GLY A 218 -19.37 -42.96 3.27
N TRP A 219 -18.19 -43.11 3.89
CA TRP A 219 -17.45 -44.37 3.88
C TRP A 219 -16.88 -44.72 5.26
N MET A 220 -17.75 -45.13 6.18
CA MET A 220 -17.35 -46.08 7.22
C MET A 220 -18.10 -47.39 6.97
N HIS A 221 -17.36 -48.35 6.41
CA HIS A 221 -17.78 -49.73 6.25
C HIS A 221 -18.29 -50.28 7.59
N SER A 222 -19.57 -50.65 7.61
CA SER A 222 -20.13 -51.57 8.59
C SER A 222 -19.51 -52.95 8.38
N THR A 223 -18.36 -53.22 9.01
CA THR A 223 -17.93 -54.62 9.19
C THR A 223 -18.66 -55.19 10.39
N ASN A 224 -19.82 -55.77 10.06
CA ASN A 224 -20.58 -56.66 10.91
C ASN A 224 -19.70 -57.87 11.30
N ARG A 225 -19.04 -57.83 12.47
CA ARG A 225 -18.41 -59.03 13.05
C ARG A 225 -19.52 -59.90 13.66
N SER A 226 -20.02 -60.84 12.88
CA SER A 226 -20.70 -62.01 13.39
C SER A 226 -20.09 -63.28 12.78
N ARG A 227 -19.82 -64.27 13.64
CA ARG A 227 -19.39 -65.68 13.38
C ARG A 227 -17.91 -65.83 13.01
N ASN A 228 -17.13 -66.78 13.56
CA ASN A 228 -17.38 -68.15 14.02
C ASN A 228 -16.51 -68.46 15.25
N ARG A 229 -17.07 -69.17 16.26
CA ARG A 229 -16.73 -70.55 16.70
C ARG A 229 -15.29 -70.75 17.17
#